data_AF-A0A5C9EXU4-F1
#
_entry.id   AF-A0A5C9EXU4-F1
#
_cell.length_a   1.000
_cell.length_b   1.000
_cell.length_c   1.000
_cell.angle_alpha   90.00
_cell.angle_beta   90.00
_cell.angle_gamma   90.00
#
_symmetry.space_group_name_H-M   'P 1'
#
loop_
_entity.id
_entity.type
_entity.pdbx_description
1 polymer ?
#
loop_
_entity_poly.entity_id
_entity_poly.type
_entity_poly.pdbx_seq_one_letter_code
_entity_poly.pdbx_strand_id
1 'polypeptide(L)'
;MPQNAFYKPWDNYEKIFKKWNKRVKKIRTQIKMQIKGMPLKDKVFYLILYPIHKLIKRLYRKSFPDFSGSPSNLPIEELIHLIDRSLTSNEKCTGCRVCVKICPVKNIEIMEKKPVWQNGCENCLACYNFCPNKAIETGIVAKGYYYRHLDIKMKDIMQQSTY
;
A
#
# COMPACT_ATOMS: atom_id res chain seq x y z
N MET A 1 -6.63 -10.51 -11.31
CA MET A 1 -7.81 -10.15 -10.48
C MET A 1 -7.49 -10.44 -9.02
N PRO A 2 -7.65 -9.51 -8.07
CA PRO A 2 -7.56 -9.82 -6.65
C PRO A 2 -8.67 -10.83 -6.35
N GLN A 3 -8.27 -12.03 -5.95
CA GLN A 3 -9.15 -13.19 -5.80
C GLN A 3 -10.24 -13.01 -4.74
N ASN A 4 -10.31 -11.86 -4.06
CA ASN A 4 -11.20 -11.57 -2.94
C ASN A 4 -12.20 -10.44 -3.23
N ALA A 5 -12.23 -9.89 -4.45
CA ALA A 5 -13.14 -8.79 -4.79
C ALA A 5 -14.58 -9.23 -5.10
N PHE A 6 -14.83 -10.53 -5.26
CA PHE A 6 -16.13 -11.07 -5.63
C PHE A 6 -16.69 -11.96 -4.52
N TYR A 7 -18.00 -11.88 -4.31
CA TYR A 7 -18.74 -12.84 -3.47
C TYR A 7 -18.54 -14.25 -4.03
N LYS A 8 -18.16 -15.19 -3.17
CA LYS A 8 -17.94 -16.59 -3.53
C LYS A 8 -19.00 -17.43 -2.83
N PRO A 9 -20.03 -17.92 -3.55
CA PRO A 9 -21.12 -18.69 -2.95
C PRO A 9 -20.64 -19.95 -2.22
N TRP A 10 -19.49 -20.49 -2.60
CA TRP A 10 -18.88 -21.68 -2.01
C TRP A 10 -18.03 -21.40 -0.77
N ASP A 11 -17.82 -20.14 -0.38
CA ASP A 11 -17.09 -19.79 0.83
C ASP A 11 -17.99 -19.96 2.07
N ASN A 12 -17.54 -20.76 3.04
CA ASN A 12 -18.19 -20.84 4.35
C ASN A 12 -17.78 -19.62 5.20
N TYR A 13 -18.55 -18.54 5.08
CA TYR A 13 -18.28 -17.27 5.74
C TYR A 13 -18.22 -17.38 7.27
N GLU A 14 -19.03 -18.23 7.91
CA GLU A 14 -18.95 -18.45 9.37
C GLU A 14 -17.58 -19.01 9.79
N LYS A 15 -17.09 -20.02 9.08
CA LYS A 15 -15.76 -20.62 9.33
C LYS A 15 -14.65 -19.61 9.09
N ILE A 16 -14.77 -18.78 8.04
CA ILE A 16 -13.82 -17.72 7.72
C ILE A 16 -13.80 -16.67 8.83
N PHE A 17 -14.96 -16.14 9.22
CA PHE A 17 -15.08 -15.14 10.29
C PHE A 17 -14.61 -15.68 11.64
N LYS A 18 -14.92 -16.93 11.99
CA LYS A 18 -14.40 -17.58 13.20
C LYS A 18 -12.87 -17.63 13.21
N LYS A 19 -12.25 -17.96 12.08
CA LYS A 19 -10.78 -17.95 11.91
C LYS A 19 -10.21 -16.54 12.02
N TRP A 20 -10.85 -15.56 11.40
CA TRP A 20 -10.43 -14.15 11.45
C TRP A 20 -10.52 -13.58 12.87
N ASN A 21 -11.63 -13.82 13.58
CA ASN A 21 -11.82 -13.39 14.96
C ASN A 21 -10.74 -13.94 15.91
N LYS A 22 -10.38 -15.22 15.76
CA LYS A 22 -9.26 -15.82 16.51
C LYS A 22 -7.93 -15.12 16.20
N ARG A 23 -7.72 -14.73 14.95
CA ARG A 23 -6.50 -14.03 14.48
C ARG A 23 -6.45 -12.59 15.00
N VAL A 24 -7.56 -11.85 14.94
CA VAL A 24 -7.69 -10.50 15.49
C VAL A 24 -7.38 -10.48 16.99
N LYS A 25 -7.94 -11.43 17.76
CA LYS A 25 -7.60 -11.58 19.19
C LYS A 25 -6.10 -11.75 19.41
N LYS A 26 -5.45 -12.62 18.63
CA LYS A 26 -4.00 -12.84 18.71
C LYS A 26 -3.20 -11.57 18.40
N ILE A 27 -3.51 -10.88 17.31
CA ILE A 27 -2.85 -9.63 16.91
C ILE A 27 -2.99 -8.58 18.02
N ARG A 28 -4.20 -8.44 18.59
CA ARG A 28 -4.47 -7.51 19.68
C ARG A 28 -3.59 -7.78 20.91
N THR A 29 -3.46 -9.05 21.32
CA THR A 29 -2.59 -9.40 22.44
C THR A 29 -1.12 -9.08 22.13
N GLN A 30 -0.66 -9.33 20.90
CA GLN A 30 0.72 -9.04 20.48
C GLN A 30 1.04 -7.55 20.48
N ILE A 31 0.11 -6.72 20.01
CA ILE A 31 0.22 -5.26 20.07
C ILE A 31 0.30 -4.79 21.53
N LYS A 32 -0.60 -5.27 22.39
CA LYS A 32 -0.58 -4.94 23.83
C LYS A 32 0.74 -5.32 24.50
N MET A 33 1.32 -6.47 24.13
CA MET A 33 2.62 -6.93 24.63
C MET A 33 3.81 -6.27 23.93
N GLN A 34 3.59 -5.33 23.00
CA GLN A 34 4.62 -4.66 22.19
C GLN A 34 5.64 -5.63 21.55
N ILE A 35 5.19 -6.83 21.16
CA ILE A 35 6.08 -7.83 20.55
C ILE A 35 6.55 -7.29 19.19
N LYS A 36 7.85 -6.97 19.09
CA LYS A 36 8.48 -6.53 17.84
C LYS A 36 8.87 -7.73 16.98
N GLY A 37 8.63 -7.63 15.67
CA GLY A 37 8.97 -8.66 14.68
C GLY A 37 7.86 -9.69 14.42
N MET A 38 8.07 -10.59 13.46
CA MET A 38 7.09 -11.62 13.10
C MET A 38 7.13 -12.78 14.10
N PRO A 39 6.04 -13.06 14.83
CA PRO A 39 5.96 -14.21 15.72
C PRO A 39 5.67 -15.45 14.86
N LEU A 40 6.71 -15.99 14.24
CA LEU A 40 6.65 -17.25 13.51
C LEU A 40 6.24 -18.35 14.49
N LYS A 41 5.21 -19.11 14.11
CA LYS A 41 4.57 -20.12 14.97
C LYS A 41 5.55 -21.21 15.41
N ASP A 42 6.57 -21.48 14.61
CA ASP A 42 7.60 -22.47 14.87
C ASP A 42 8.99 -21.81 14.96
N LYS A 43 9.60 -21.87 16.16
CA LYS A 43 10.98 -21.43 16.38
C LYS A 43 11.97 -22.21 15.51
N VAL A 44 11.69 -23.48 15.24
CA VAL A 44 12.48 -24.36 14.36
C VAL A 44 12.45 -23.84 12.92
N PHE A 45 11.27 -23.50 12.42
CA PHE A 45 11.10 -22.93 11.09
C PHE A 45 11.80 -21.57 10.95
N TYR A 46 11.79 -20.74 12.00
CA TYR A 46 12.58 -19.50 12.03
C TYR A 46 14.09 -19.77 11.96
N LEU A 47 14.61 -20.75 12.72
CA LEU A 47 16.04 -21.09 12.71
C LEU A 47 16.50 -21.55 11.32
N ILE A 48 15.70 -22.38 10.66
CA ILE A 48 15.95 -22.88 9.30
C ILE A 48 15.90 -21.72 8.28
N LEU A 49 14.90 -20.84 8.41
CA LEU A 49 14.75 -19.71 7.50
C LEU A 49 15.67 -18.54 7.83
N TYR A 50 16.27 -18.43 9.01
CA TYR A 50 17.12 -17.30 9.41
C TYR A 50 18.27 -17.00 8.43
N PRO A 51 19.09 -17.99 8.00
CA PRO A 51 20.11 -17.75 6.97
C PRO A 51 19.49 -17.34 5.62
N ILE A 52 18.35 -17.92 5.25
CA ILE A 52 17.62 -17.59 4.03
C ILE A 52 17.04 -16.16 4.12
N HIS A 53 16.52 -15.75 5.26
CA HIS A 53 15.95 -14.43 5.50
C HIS A 53 17.04 -13.36 5.45
N LYS A 54 18.26 -13.65 5.94
CA LYS A 54 19.43 -12.75 5.79
C LYS A 54 19.80 -12.58 4.31
N LEU A 55 19.74 -13.65 3.52
CA LEU A 55 20.00 -13.61 2.08
C LEU A 55 18.88 -12.88 1.32
N ILE A 56 17.60 -13.23 1.57
CA ILE A 56 16.41 -12.58 1.01
C ILE A 56 16.41 -11.09 1.34
N LYS A 57 16.71 -10.69 2.58
CA LYS A 57 16.80 -9.28 2.97
C LYS A 57 17.89 -8.54 2.18
N ARG A 58 19.03 -9.20 1.91
CA ARG A 58 20.11 -8.64 1.09
C ARG A 58 19.71 -8.51 -0.39
N LEU A 59 18.96 -9.48 -0.92
CA LEU A 59 18.40 -9.44 -2.28
C LEU A 59 17.32 -8.37 -2.42
N TYR A 60 16.34 -8.32 -1.52
CA TYR A 60 15.30 -7.30 -1.47
C TYR A 60 15.89 -5.88 -1.41
N ARG A 61 16.97 -5.68 -0.63
CA ARG A 61 17.66 -4.38 -0.55
C ARG A 61 18.29 -3.95 -1.89
N LYS A 62 18.68 -4.90 -2.73
CA LYS A 62 19.19 -4.63 -4.08
C LYS A 62 18.08 -4.43 -5.13
N SER A 63 16.88 -4.98 -4.92
CA SER A 63 15.78 -4.94 -5.91
C SER A 63 14.79 -3.79 -5.72
N PHE A 64 14.77 -3.13 -4.56
CA PHE A 64 13.91 -1.97 -4.28
C PHE A 64 14.35 -0.62 -4.90
N PRO A 65 15.66 -0.33 -5.07
CA PRO A 65 16.15 0.96 -5.60
C PRO A 65 15.72 1.27 -7.04
N ASP A 66 15.47 0.24 -7.85
CA ASP A 66 15.24 0.39 -9.29
C ASP A 66 13.93 1.11 -9.65
N PHE A 67 13.02 1.24 -8.68
CA PHE A 67 11.69 1.80 -8.93
C PHE A 67 11.57 3.30 -8.63
N SER A 68 12.34 3.80 -7.67
CA SER A 68 12.17 5.14 -7.09
C SER A 68 13.42 6.02 -7.23
N GLY A 69 14.51 5.49 -7.78
CA GLY A 69 15.82 6.17 -7.76
C GLY A 69 16.31 6.42 -6.33
N SER A 70 15.87 5.61 -5.36
CA SER A 70 16.19 5.82 -3.95
C SER A 70 17.60 5.33 -3.60
N PRO A 71 18.29 5.99 -2.65
CA PRO A 71 19.59 5.52 -2.17
C PRO A 71 19.49 4.11 -1.58
N SER A 72 20.33 3.19 -2.05
CA SER A 72 20.29 1.76 -1.66
C SER A 72 20.69 1.49 -0.20
N ASN A 73 21.23 2.49 0.50
CA ASN A 73 21.65 2.40 1.89
C ASN A 73 20.55 2.72 2.91
N LEU A 74 19.40 3.25 2.50
CA LEU A 74 18.32 3.61 3.43
C LEU A 74 17.70 2.38 4.14
N PRO A 75 17.12 2.57 5.34
CA PRO A 75 16.26 1.58 5.98
C PRO A 75 15.06 1.21 5.10
N ILE A 76 14.57 -0.03 5.20
CA ILE A 76 13.43 -0.50 4.38
C ILE A 76 12.17 0.32 4.69
N GLU A 77 12.03 0.73 5.94
CA GLU A 77 10.94 1.54 6.45
C GLU A 77 10.86 2.89 5.74
N GLU A 78 12.00 3.52 5.48
CA GLU A 78 12.05 4.81 4.76
C GLU A 78 11.84 4.63 3.25
N LEU A 79 12.28 3.50 2.69
CA LEU A 79 12.08 3.20 1.26
C LEU A 79 10.60 3.09 0.88
N ILE A 80 9.72 2.75 1.83
CA ILE A 80 8.26 2.69 1.62
C ILE A 80 7.74 4.05 1.17
N HIS A 81 8.22 5.14 1.79
CA HIS A 81 7.73 6.48 1.55
C HIS A 81 8.18 7.06 0.20
N LEU A 82 9.34 6.64 -0.28
CA LEU A 82 9.96 7.15 -1.50
C LEU A 82 9.41 6.52 -2.79
N ILE A 83 8.50 5.55 -2.71
CA ILE A 83 7.94 4.90 -3.91
C ILE A 83 7.19 5.90 -4.80
N ASP A 84 6.70 6.99 -4.20
CA ASP A 84 5.98 8.05 -4.90
C ASP A 84 6.83 8.80 -5.93
N ARG A 85 8.16 8.68 -5.87
CA ARG A 85 9.06 9.13 -6.94
C ARG A 85 8.80 8.45 -8.28
N SER A 86 8.17 7.27 -8.27
CA SER A 86 7.72 6.58 -9.49
C SER A 86 6.38 7.09 -10.03
N LEU A 87 5.72 8.00 -9.31
CA LEU A 87 4.43 8.55 -9.69
C LEU A 87 4.63 9.79 -10.57
N THR A 88 3.94 9.79 -11.70
CA THR A 88 3.93 10.92 -12.63
C THR A 88 2.51 11.23 -13.06
N SER A 89 2.30 12.41 -13.65
CA SER A 89 1.01 12.75 -14.27
C SER A 89 1.20 13.14 -15.73
N ASN A 90 0.36 12.56 -16.58
CA ASN A 90 0.34 12.82 -18.02
C ASN A 90 -0.59 13.99 -18.38
N GLU A 91 -0.73 14.27 -19.67
CA GLU A 91 -1.51 15.36 -20.25
C GLU A 91 -3.01 15.33 -19.92
N LYS A 92 -3.57 14.19 -19.49
CA LYS A 92 -4.98 14.09 -19.08
C LYS A 92 -5.24 14.77 -17.74
N CYS A 93 -4.19 15.17 -17.02
CA CYS A 93 -4.31 15.85 -15.73
C CYS A 93 -4.89 17.26 -15.93
N THR A 94 -6.05 17.51 -15.34
CA THR A 94 -6.75 18.81 -15.37
C THR A 94 -6.43 19.69 -14.16
N GLY A 95 -5.56 19.24 -13.25
CA GLY A 95 -5.32 19.95 -11.99
C GLY A 95 -6.52 19.96 -11.03
N CYS A 96 -7.46 19.02 -11.15
CA CYS A 96 -8.70 18.95 -10.34
C CYS A 96 -8.48 18.74 -8.82
N ARG A 97 -7.24 18.46 -8.38
CA ARG A 97 -6.83 18.28 -6.98
C ARG A 97 -7.50 17.13 -6.22
N VAL A 98 -8.20 16.21 -6.90
CA VAL A 98 -8.80 15.03 -6.26
C VAL A 98 -7.74 14.17 -5.55
N CYS A 99 -6.58 13.97 -6.17
CA CYS A 99 -5.45 13.25 -5.57
C CYS A 99 -4.99 13.86 -4.24
N VAL A 100 -4.96 15.19 -4.13
CA VAL A 100 -4.58 15.91 -2.91
C VAL A 100 -5.62 15.65 -1.81
N LYS A 101 -6.91 15.81 -2.13
CA LYS A 101 -8.01 15.64 -1.16
C LYS A 101 -8.11 14.23 -0.60
N ILE A 102 -7.77 13.23 -1.43
CA ILE A 102 -7.94 11.80 -1.10
C ILE A 102 -6.69 11.20 -0.44
N CYS A 103 -5.56 11.92 -0.41
CA CYS A 103 -4.34 11.42 0.18
C CYS A 103 -4.46 11.46 1.72
N PRO A 104 -4.46 10.31 2.42
CA PRO A 104 -4.66 10.29 3.87
C PRO A 104 -3.51 10.93 4.65
N VAL A 105 -2.31 10.94 4.07
CA VAL A 105 -1.07 11.47 4.67
C VAL A 105 -0.66 12.84 4.11
N LYS A 106 -1.55 13.49 3.33
CA LYS A 106 -1.33 14.84 2.78
C LYS A 106 0.02 14.99 2.02
N ASN A 107 0.47 13.93 1.35
CA ASN A 107 1.75 13.84 0.66
C ASN A 107 1.79 14.47 -0.75
N ILE A 108 0.77 15.24 -1.16
CA ILE A 108 0.65 15.73 -2.54
C ILE A 108 0.39 17.22 -2.55
N GLU A 109 1.26 17.96 -3.22
CA GLU A 109 1.10 19.38 -3.52
C GLU A 109 0.76 19.59 -4.99
N ILE A 110 0.34 20.81 -5.34
CA ILE A 110 0.10 21.19 -6.74
C ILE A 110 1.11 22.26 -7.14
N MET A 111 1.97 21.94 -8.09
CA MET A 111 2.90 22.87 -8.73
C MET A 111 2.59 22.91 -10.22
N GLU A 112 2.55 24.10 -10.81
CA GLU A 112 2.27 24.27 -12.25
C GLU A 112 1.02 23.49 -12.74
N LYS A 113 -0.03 23.49 -11.92
CA LYS A 113 -1.30 22.77 -12.13
C LYS A 113 -1.20 21.23 -12.15
N LYS A 114 -0.04 20.65 -11.82
CA LYS A 114 0.17 19.20 -11.72
C LYS A 114 0.47 18.75 -10.28
N PRO A 115 0.11 17.50 -9.91
CA PRO A 115 0.48 16.94 -8.62
C PRO A 115 1.99 16.69 -8.52
N VAL A 116 2.57 17.04 -7.38
CA VAL A 116 3.94 16.73 -6.98
C VAL A 116 3.90 16.01 -5.63
N TRP A 117 4.50 14.83 -5.58
CA TRP A 117 4.55 13.99 -4.37
C TRP A 117 5.76 14.33 -3.51
N GLN A 118 5.58 14.34 -2.19
CA GLN A 118 6.51 14.93 -1.23
C GLN A 118 7.35 13.88 -0.46
N ASN A 119 7.56 12.68 -1.02
CA ASN A 119 8.37 11.61 -0.43
C ASN A 119 7.85 11.04 0.90
N GLY A 120 6.53 11.13 1.14
CA GLY A 120 5.82 10.68 2.33
C GLY A 120 4.69 9.70 2.01
N CYS A 121 4.88 8.81 1.04
CA CYS A 121 3.83 7.91 0.56
C CYS A 121 3.58 6.72 1.50
N GLU A 122 2.32 6.27 1.59
CA GLU A 122 1.95 5.03 2.30
C GLU A 122 1.42 3.94 1.35
N ASN A 123 1.64 4.13 0.05
CA ASN A 123 1.45 3.11 -0.99
C ASN A 123 0.02 2.59 -1.13
N CYS A 124 -0.96 3.37 -0.66
CA CYS A 124 -2.38 3.04 -0.73
C CYS A 124 -2.96 3.12 -2.15
N LEU A 125 -2.29 3.81 -3.08
CA LEU A 125 -2.72 4.05 -4.46
C LEU A 125 -4.10 4.73 -4.58
N ALA A 126 -4.57 5.43 -3.54
CA ALA A 126 -5.86 6.12 -3.58
C ALA A 126 -5.88 7.20 -4.68
N CYS A 127 -4.82 8.01 -4.79
CA CYS A 127 -4.69 9.03 -5.82
C CYS A 127 -4.80 8.45 -7.24
N TYR A 128 -4.14 7.32 -7.51
CA TYR A 128 -4.17 6.63 -8.79
C TYR A 128 -5.56 6.07 -9.12
N ASN A 129 -6.16 5.29 -8.20
CA ASN A 129 -7.45 4.63 -8.43
C ASN A 129 -8.63 5.60 -8.56
N PHE A 130 -8.57 6.75 -7.87
CA PHE A 130 -9.64 7.74 -7.84
C PHE A 130 -9.39 8.97 -8.71
N CYS A 131 -8.30 8.99 -9.50
CA CYS A 131 -8.10 10.04 -10.49
C CYS A 131 -9.23 10.00 -11.54
N PRO A 132 -10.09 11.03 -11.65
CA PRO A 132 -11.23 11.00 -12.56
C PRO A 132 -10.80 10.88 -14.03
N ASN A 133 -9.64 11.44 -14.35
CA ASN A 133 -9.08 11.44 -15.70
C ASN A 133 -8.07 10.31 -15.96
N LYS A 134 -7.82 9.44 -14.96
CA LYS A 134 -6.82 8.36 -15.05
C LYS A 134 -5.46 8.89 -15.54
N ALA A 135 -5.09 10.07 -15.04
CA ALA A 135 -3.93 10.83 -15.50
C ALA A 135 -2.64 10.49 -14.73
N ILE A 136 -2.73 9.75 -13.62
CA ILE A 136 -1.59 9.37 -12.81
C ILE A 136 -1.03 8.06 -13.35
N GLU A 137 0.26 8.05 -13.63
CA GLU A 137 1.02 6.86 -13.98
C GLU A 137 1.86 6.44 -12.78
N THR A 138 2.00 5.14 -12.65
CA THR A 138 2.80 4.49 -11.61
C THR A 138 3.35 3.22 -12.20
N GLY A 139 4.50 2.79 -11.73
CA GLY A 139 4.94 1.45 -12.04
C GLY A 139 4.66 0.43 -10.91
N ILE A 140 3.98 0.84 -9.84
CA ILE A 140 3.56 -0.07 -8.75
C ILE A 140 2.51 -1.09 -9.25
N VAL A 141 1.66 -0.66 -10.19
CA VAL A 141 0.61 -1.50 -10.78
C VAL A 141 0.71 -1.54 -12.30
N ALA A 142 0.19 -2.61 -12.90
CA ALA A 142 0.10 -2.72 -14.35
C ALA A 142 -0.69 -1.54 -14.96
N LYS A 143 -0.22 -1.02 -16.09
CA LYS A 143 -0.89 0.09 -16.79
C LYS A 143 -2.35 -0.25 -17.09
N GLY A 144 -3.24 0.70 -16.83
CA GLY A 144 -4.67 0.55 -17.08
C GLY A 144 -5.45 -0.22 -16.00
N TYR A 145 -4.79 -0.72 -14.96
CA TYR A 145 -5.44 -1.50 -13.92
C TYR A 145 -5.93 -0.62 -12.77
N TYR A 146 -7.23 -0.29 -12.76
CA TYR A 146 -7.87 0.50 -11.70
C TYR A 146 -8.87 -0.36 -10.92
N TYR A 147 -8.86 -0.25 -9.60
CA TYR A 147 -9.85 -0.90 -8.76
C TYR A 147 -10.55 0.11 -7.85
N ARG A 148 -11.88 0.08 -7.87
CA ARG A 148 -12.74 0.75 -6.90
C ARG A 148 -13.89 -0.20 -6.59
N HIS A 149 -14.20 -0.38 -5.31
CA HIS A 149 -15.40 -1.11 -4.93
C HIS A 149 -16.63 -0.34 -5.40
N LEU A 150 -17.59 -1.03 -6.04
CA LEU A 150 -18.79 -0.42 -6.63
C LEU A 150 -19.63 0.40 -5.64
N ASP A 151 -19.72 -0.06 -4.39
CA ASP A 151 -20.52 0.60 -3.35
C ASP A 151 -19.84 1.83 -2.73
N ILE A 152 -18.56 2.05 -3.01
CA ILE A 152 -17.79 3.16 -2.43
C ILE A 152 -17.79 4.35 -3.39
N LYS A 153 -18.39 5.46 -2.96
CA LYS A 153 -18.48 6.70 -3.73
C LYS A 153 -17.30 7.62 -3.41
N MET A 154 -17.04 8.58 -4.31
CA MET A 154 -15.99 9.59 -4.12
C MET A 154 -16.10 10.33 -2.78
N LYS A 155 -17.34 10.66 -2.39
CA LYS A 155 -17.63 11.36 -1.13
C LYS A 155 -17.18 10.56 0.10
N ASP A 156 -17.29 9.23 0.05
CA ASP A 156 -17.01 8.36 1.20
C ASP A 156 -15.51 8.30 1.47
N ILE A 157 -14.68 8.34 0.43
CA ILE A 157 -13.22 8.38 0.60
C ILE A 157 -12.75 9.79 0.98
N MET A 158 -13.35 10.84 0.39
CA MET A 158 -12.95 12.23 0.71
C MET A 158 -13.15 12.60 2.19
N GLN A 159 -14.01 11.90 2.92
CA GLN A 159 -14.20 12.07 4.36
C GLN A 159 -13.10 11.42 5.22
N GLN A 160 -12.25 10.55 4.65
CA GLN A 160 -11.21 9.85 5.41
C GLN A 160 -10.02 10.75 5.77
N SER A 161 -9.77 11.82 5.00
CA SER A 161 -8.64 12.74 5.20
C SER A 161 -8.88 13.81 6.27
N THR A 162 -10.01 13.74 6.98
CA THR A 162 -10.47 14.74 7.96
C THR A 162 -10.28 14.33 9.42
N TYR A 163 -9.68 13.16 9.69
CA TYR A 163 -9.28 12.71 11.03
C TYR A 163 -7.80 13.00 11.30
#